data_AF-A0A8T7FT91-F1
#
_entry.id   AF-A0A8T7FT91-F1
#
_cell.length_a   1.000
_cell.length_b   1.000
_cell.length_c   1.000
_cell.angle_alpha   90.00
_cell.angle_beta   90.00
_cell.angle_gamma   90.00
#
_symmetry.space_group_name_H-M   'P 1'
#
loop_
_entity.id
_entity.type
_entity.pdbx_description
1 polymer ?
#
loop_
_entity_poly.entity_id
_entity_poly.type
_entity_poly.pdbx_seq_one_letter_code
_entity_poly.pdbx_strand_id
1 'polypeptide(L)'
;MTTLDPERQKQAKQYARIRRRLWLAETAFSAIYALAWLFLGWSVSLRTLLTDYWLLITDDWSLITDPLVIVLYVIVFGGIYFVLNLPLGYYSGFVLPKRFGQSNQTLKGWVVDQLKGLAIGAPIGLILLELLYLALRLTGDAWWLWAAGGLLLFNVILSNLAPVLIMPLFNKYVPLGGEHKDLEARLLGPCQTREHQSARRLQVRYVPAHQSRQRRIDRHRQHASHHPRRHAHQRIYAG
;
A
#
# COMPACT_ATOMS: atom_id res chain seq x y z
N MET A 1 27.26 -20.35 -10.51
CA MET A 1 26.82 -19.90 -9.17
C MET A 1 27.42 -18.52 -8.95
N THR A 2 26.61 -17.48 -8.78
CA THR A 2 27.09 -16.13 -8.46
C THR A 2 27.69 -16.15 -7.06
N THR A 3 29.02 -16.12 -6.95
CA THR A 3 29.72 -16.07 -5.67
C THR A 3 29.44 -14.71 -5.03
N LEU A 4 28.69 -14.70 -3.93
CA LEU A 4 28.39 -13.47 -3.21
C LEU A 4 29.67 -12.95 -2.55
N ASP A 5 30.02 -11.70 -2.83
CA ASP A 5 31.17 -11.01 -2.24
C ASP A 5 31.03 -10.92 -0.70
N PRO A 6 31.96 -11.53 0.07
CA PRO A 6 31.88 -11.56 1.54
C PRO A 6 31.94 -10.17 2.18
N GLU A 7 32.64 -9.20 1.57
CA GLU A 7 32.72 -7.84 2.10
C GLU A 7 31.37 -7.12 1.99
N ARG A 8 30.68 -7.25 0.85
CA ARG A 8 29.33 -6.70 0.66
C ARG A 8 28.33 -7.30 1.65
N GLN A 9 28.44 -8.60 1.94
CA GLN A 9 27.59 -9.22 2.96
C GLN A 9 27.83 -8.63 4.36
N LYS A 10 29.09 -8.38 4.72
CA LYS A 10 29.46 -7.78 6.01
C LYS A 10 28.91 -6.37 6.14
N GLN A 11 29.06 -5.55 5.09
CA GLN A 11 28.47 -4.21 5.03
C GLN A 11 26.95 -4.23 5.15
N ALA A 12 26.27 -5.13 4.42
CA ALA A 12 24.81 -5.28 4.49
C ALA A 12 24.35 -5.65 5.92
N LYS A 13 25.05 -6.56 6.60
CA LYS A 13 24.76 -6.92 8.00
C LYS A 13 24.95 -5.75 8.97
N GLN A 14 26.00 -4.95 8.78
CA GLN A 14 26.26 -3.75 9.61
C GLN A 14 25.17 -2.69 9.39
N TYR A 15 24.87 -2.39 8.12
CA TYR A 15 23.80 -1.46 7.75
C TYR A 15 22.46 -1.89 8.36
N ALA A 16 22.08 -3.16 8.20
CA ALA A 16 20.84 -3.70 8.74
C ALA A 16 20.77 -3.63 10.26
N ARG A 17 21.89 -3.86 10.97
CA ARG A 17 21.96 -3.74 12.43
C ARG A 17 21.75 -2.30 12.90
N ILE A 18 22.43 -1.34 12.27
CA ILE A 18 22.27 0.09 12.61
C ILE A 18 20.85 0.55 12.30
N ARG A 19 20.35 0.22 11.10
CA ARG A 19 18.99 0.58 10.68
C ARG A 19 17.93 0.04 11.64
N ARG A 20 18.08 -1.19 12.13
CA ARG A 20 17.17 -1.80 13.11
C ARG A 20 17.20 -1.09 14.46
N ARG A 21 18.38 -0.71 14.95
CA ARG A 21 18.52 0.06 16.20
C ARG A 21 17.89 1.44 16.09
N LEU A 22 18.07 2.11 14.95
CA LEU A 22 17.41 3.40 14.69
C LEU A 22 15.89 3.26 14.66
N TRP A 23 15.37 2.24 13.97
CA TRP A 23 13.92 1.99 13.94
C TRP A 23 13.35 1.75 15.36
N LEU A 24 14.07 1.00 16.21
CA LEU A 24 13.68 0.83 17.61
C LEU A 24 13.74 2.14 18.40
N ALA A 25 14.77 2.95 18.18
CA ALA A 25 14.91 4.25 18.84
C ALA A 25 13.81 5.23 18.42
N GLU A 26 13.49 5.32 17.12
CA GLU A 26 12.40 6.13 16.57
C GLU A 26 11.05 5.67 17.15
N THR A 27 10.82 4.36 17.25
CA THR A 27 9.59 3.79 17.83
C THR A 27 9.48 4.10 19.32
N ALA A 28 10.57 3.91 20.09
CA ALA A 28 10.60 4.23 21.51
C ALA A 28 10.41 5.73 21.73
N PHE A 29 11.04 6.57 20.92
CA PHE A 29 10.88 8.02 20.95
C PHE A 29 9.40 8.42 20.70
N SER A 30 8.76 7.82 19.69
CA SER A 30 7.34 8.04 19.41
C SER A 30 6.43 7.63 20.57
N ALA A 31 6.69 6.47 21.18
CA ALA A 31 5.95 6.00 22.34
C ALA A 31 6.14 6.94 23.54
N ILE A 32 7.37 7.32 23.86
CA ILE A 32 7.68 8.26 24.95
C ILE A 32 6.98 9.60 24.72
N TYR A 33 7.02 10.12 23.49
CA TYR A 33 6.35 11.36 23.13
C TYR A 33 4.83 11.29 23.36
N ALA A 34 4.19 10.21 22.91
CA ALA A 34 2.75 9.99 23.13
C ALA A 34 2.41 9.84 24.62
N LEU A 35 3.20 9.06 25.37
CA LEU A 35 3.01 8.88 26.81
C LEU A 35 3.24 10.18 27.58
N ALA A 36 4.22 10.99 27.19
CA ALA A 36 4.45 12.30 27.78
C ALA A 36 3.22 13.21 27.58
N TRP A 37 2.67 13.27 26.37
CA TRP A 37 1.45 14.01 26.08
C TRP A 37 0.24 13.55 26.90
N LEU A 38 0.14 12.24 27.12
CA LEU A 38 -0.94 11.62 27.87
C LEU A 38 -0.82 11.89 29.38
N PHE A 39 0.37 11.68 29.96
CA PHE A 39 0.56 11.74 31.42
C PHE A 39 0.87 13.13 31.96
N LEU A 40 1.54 14.00 31.19
CA LEU A 40 1.86 15.36 31.66
C LEU A 40 0.67 16.33 31.53
N GLY A 41 -0.45 15.88 30.98
CA GLY A 41 -1.64 16.72 30.81
C GLY A 41 -1.52 17.76 29.70
N TRP A 42 -0.42 17.76 28.91
CA TRP A 42 -0.22 18.69 27.80
C TRP A 42 -1.34 18.65 26.78
N SER A 43 -1.99 17.48 26.59
CA SER A 43 -3.18 17.35 25.75
C SER A 43 -4.33 18.24 26.22
N VAL A 44 -4.63 18.18 27.52
CA VAL A 44 -5.73 18.94 28.12
C VAL A 44 -5.36 20.43 28.12
N SER A 45 -4.14 20.78 28.52
CA SER A 45 -3.67 22.17 28.55
C SER A 45 -3.67 22.81 27.16
N LEU A 46 -3.20 22.10 26.13
CA LEU A 46 -3.24 22.63 24.77
C LEU A 46 -4.69 22.81 24.31
N ARG A 47 -5.54 21.81 24.52
CA ARG A 47 -6.96 21.90 24.16
C ARG A 47 -7.63 23.09 24.85
N THR A 48 -7.45 23.25 26.16
CA THR A 48 -8.06 24.36 26.92
C THR A 48 -7.56 25.70 26.43
N LEU A 49 -6.24 25.87 26.23
CA LEU A 49 -5.70 27.11 25.66
C LEU A 49 -6.33 27.42 24.30
N LEU A 50 -6.42 26.43 23.40
CA LEU A 50 -7.01 26.62 22.09
C LEU A 50 -8.52 26.94 22.15
N THR A 51 -9.27 26.33 23.07
CA THR A 51 -10.71 26.61 23.23
C THR A 51 -10.98 27.92 23.96
N ASP A 52 -10.16 28.30 24.93
CA ASP A 52 -10.32 29.51 25.73
C ASP A 52 -10.09 30.76 24.86
N TYR A 53 -9.10 30.72 23.96
CA TYR A 53 -8.92 31.76 22.94
C TYR A 53 -10.10 31.83 21.96
N TRP A 54 -10.74 30.69 21.67
CA TRP A 54 -11.84 30.60 20.71
C TRP A 54 -13.18 31.08 21.28
N LEU A 55 -13.45 30.76 22.56
CA LEU A 55 -14.64 31.20 23.30
C LEU A 55 -14.74 32.73 23.44
N LEU A 56 -13.62 33.45 23.34
CA LEU A 56 -13.62 34.93 23.30
C LEU A 56 -14.16 35.52 21.98
N ILE A 57 -14.32 34.69 20.95
CA ILE A 57 -14.69 35.11 19.59
C ILE A 57 -16.11 34.63 19.21
N THR A 58 -16.64 33.55 19.82
CA THR A 58 -17.96 32.97 19.50
C THR A 58 -18.75 32.53 20.73
N ASP A 59 -20.02 32.98 20.84
CA ASP A 59 -20.93 32.80 21.99
C ASP A 59 -21.75 31.49 22.00
N ASP A 60 -21.60 30.61 21.01
CA ASP A 60 -22.51 29.45 20.83
C ASP A 60 -21.90 28.10 21.28
N TRP A 61 -22.61 27.40 22.16
CA TRP A 61 -22.13 26.18 22.83
C TRP A 61 -22.44 24.85 22.11
N SER A 62 -23.26 24.80 21.07
CA SER A 62 -24.19 23.66 21.04
C SER A 62 -23.95 22.48 20.09
N LEU A 63 -22.93 22.41 19.23
CA LEU A 63 -22.78 21.17 18.42
C LEU A 63 -21.38 20.57 18.30
N ILE A 64 -20.30 21.34 18.13
CA ILE A 64 -18.98 20.73 17.92
C ILE A 64 -17.85 21.73 18.19
N THR A 65 -16.90 21.41 19.06
CA THR A 65 -15.57 22.06 19.11
C THR A 65 -15.00 22.26 17.69
N ASP A 66 -14.85 23.51 17.29
CA ASP A 66 -14.50 24.02 15.97
C ASP A 66 -13.51 23.15 15.16
N PRO A 67 -13.76 22.78 13.89
CA PRO A 67 -12.78 22.11 13.03
C PRO A 67 -11.38 22.76 13.06
N LEU A 68 -11.32 24.08 13.25
CA LEU A 68 -10.05 24.78 13.37
C LEU A 68 -9.24 24.41 14.62
N VAL A 69 -9.91 24.09 15.74
CA VAL A 69 -9.23 23.65 16.96
C VAL A 69 -8.57 22.28 16.75
N ILE A 70 -9.24 21.36 16.06
CA ILE A 70 -8.67 20.03 15.74
C ILE A 70 -7.46 20.21 14.82
N VAL A 71 -7.61 20.99 13.76
CA VAL A 71 -6.52 21.29 12.82
C VAL A 71 -5.32 21.91 13.55
N LEU A 72 -5.56 22.91 14.38
CA LEU A 72 -4.50 23.61 15.10
C LEU A 72 -3.84 22.71 16.15
N TYR A 73 -4.63 21.91 16.87
CA TYR A 73 -4.10 20.90 17.79
C TYR A 73 -3.15 19.94 17.08
N VAL A 74 -3.55 19.42 15.92
CA VAL A 74 -2.73 18.49 15.13
C VAL A 74 -1.48 19.17 14.57
N ILE A 75 -1.57 20.43 14.16
CA ILE A 75 -0.41 21.21 13.71
C ILE A 75 0.59 21.39 14.85
N VAL A 76 0.15 21.73 16.07
CA VAL A 76 1.03 21.92 17.22
C VAL A 76 1.64 20.60 17.66
N PHE A 77 0.81 19.58 17.89
CA PHE A 77 1.26 18.24 18.28
C PHE A 77 2.21 17.65 17.22
N GLY A 78 1.75 17.56 15.97
CA GLY A 78 2.53 17.02 14.86
C GLY A 78 3.78 17.85 14.55
N GLY A 79 3.71 19.18 14.66
CA GLY A 79 4.83 20.08 14.44
C GLY A 79 5.94 19.91 15.47
N ILE A 80 5.59 19.83 16.76
CA ILE A 80 6.57 19.53 17.82
C ILE A 80 7.19 18.15 17.57
N TYR A 81 6.38 17.13 17.30
CA TYR A 81 6.87 15.79 17.00
C TYR A 81 7.83 15.79 15.80
N PHE A 82 7.48 16.49 14.72
CA PHE A 82 8.29 16.62 13.52
C PHE A 82 9.65 17.24 13.83
N VAL A 83 9.69 18.36 14.56
CA VAL A 83 10.94 19.04 14.93
C VAL A 83 11.82 18.15 15.79
N LEU A 84 11.26 17.47 16.78
CA LEU A 84 12.03 16.60 17.67
C LEU A 84 12.52 15.33 16.97
N ASN A 85 11.76 14.80 16.01
CA ASN A 85 12.13 13.60 15.25
C ASN A 85 13.05 13.91 14.05
N LEU A 86 13.18 15.19 13.66
CA LEU A 86 13.99 15.63 12.53
C LEU A 86 15.46 15.16 12.59
N PRO A 87 16.18 15.21 13.73
CA PRO A 87 17.56 14.74 13.81
C PRO A 87 17.70 13.23 13.57
N LEU A 88 16.76 12.44 14.10
CA LEU A 88 16.72 10.99 13.90
C LEU A 88 16.42 10.66 12.43
N GLY A 89 15.40 11.31 11.85
CA GLY A 89 15.05 11.16 10.43
C GLY A 89 16.16 11.60 9.47
N TYR A 90 16.88 12.66 9.81
CA TYR A 90 18.07 13.09 9.06
C TYR A 90 19.17 12.03 9.09
N TYR A 91 19.46 11.47 10.25
CA TYR A 91 20.48 10.42 10.37
C TYR A 91 20.07 9.14 9.64
N SER A 92 18.83 8.67 9.84
CA SER A 92 18.35 7.41 9.27
C SER A 92 18.07 7.50 7.76
N GLY A 93 17.59 8.65 7.29
CA GLY A 93 17.20 8.90 5.90
C GLY A 93 18.33 9.39 4.98
N PHE A 94 19.23 10.24 5.49
CA PHE A 94 20.29 10.85 4.68
C PHE A 94 21.69 10.34 5.02
N VAL A 95 22.11 10.47 6.28
CA VAL A 95 23.49 10.18 6.69
C VAL A 95 23.82 8.69 6.55
N LEU A 96 22.96 7.81 7.07
CA LEU A 96 23.23 6.38 7.09
C LEU A 96 23.30 5.75 5.69
N PRO A 97 22.34 5.96 4.76
CA PRO A 97 22.45 5.42 3.41
C PRO A 97 23.68 5.96 2.66
N LYS A 98 24.00 7.24 2.83
CA LYS A 98 25.15 7.87 2.17
C LYS A 98 26.48 7.31 2.67
N ARG A 99 26.60 7.04 3.98
CA ARG A 99 27.79 6.39 4.58
C ARG A 99 28.08 5.01 4.00
N PHE A 100 27.05 4.26 3.61
CA PHE A 100 27.17 2.93 3.01
C PHE A 100 27.11 2.94 1.47
N GLY A 101 27.20 4.12 0.83
CA GLY A 101 27.13 4.25 -0.63
C GLY A 101 25.78 3.81 -1.23
N GLN A 102 24.71 3.74 -0.42
CA GLN A 102 23.37 3.31 -0.84
C GLN A 102 22.51 4.48 -1.36
N SER A 103 23.00 5.71 -1.30
CA SER A 103 22.28 6.89 -1.76
C SER A 103 23.20 7.93 -2.40
N ASN A 104 22.80 8.42 -3.57
CA ASN A 104 23.43 9.55 -4.26
C ASN A 104 22.70 10.88 -4.00
N GLN A 105 21.75 10.89 -3.06
CA GLN A 105 20.93 12.08 -2.76
C GLN A 105 21.81 13.21 -2.18
N THR A 106 21.52 14.44 -2.60
CA THR A 106 22.12 15.65 -2.04
C THR A 106 21.33 16.11 -0.81
N LEU A 107 21.97 16.89 0.07
CA LEU A 107 21.29 17.44 1.25
C LEU A 107 20.08 18.29 0.86
N LYS A 108 20.24 19.14 -0.18
CA LYS A 108 19.16 19.95 -0.75
C LYS A 108 18.01 19.07 -1.26
N GLY A 109 18.32 17.98 -1.96
CA GLY A 109 17.32 17.03 -2.43
C GLY A 109 16.53 16.44 -1.25
N TRP A 110 17.23 15.99 -0.21
CA TRP A 110 16.60 15.43 0.99
C TRP A 110 15.66 16.43 1.67
N VAL A 111 16.09 17.68 1.89
CA VAL A 111 15.24 18.72 2.51
C VAL A 111 14.01 19.02 1.65
N VAL A 112 14.19 19.16 0.34
CA VAL A 112 13.07 19.40 -0.59
C VAL A 112 12.08 18.23 -0.54
N ASP A 113 12.55 16.99 -0.47
CA ASP A 113 11.69 15.81 -0.38
C ASP A 113 10.94 15.77 0.96
N GLN A 114 11.55 16.18 2.07
CA GLN A 114 10.85 16.34 3.36
C GLN A 114 9.75 17.40 3.28
N LEU A 115 10.04 18.56 2.68
CA LEU A 115 9.07 19.65 2.54
C LEU A 115 7.92 19.28 1.61
N LYS A 116 8.19 18.61 0.48
CA LYS A 116 7.14 18.07 -0.40
C LYS A 116 6.29 17.04 0.32
N GLY A 117 6.93 16.14 1.07
CA GLY A 117 6.25 15.14 1.90
C GLY A 117 5.29 15.79 2.88
N LEU A 118 5.73 16.83 3.59
CA LEU A 118 4.90 17.58 4.52
C LEU A 118 3.78 18.34 3.81
N ALA A 119 4.08 19.04 2.71
CA ALA A 119 3.12 19.85 1.96
C ALA A 119 2.00 19.01 1.30
N ILE A 120 2.27 17.75 0.96
CA ILE A 120 1.28 16.83 0.40
C ILE A 120 0.59 16.04 1.51
N GLY A 121 1.36 15.47 2.44
CA GLY A 121 0.86 14.58 3.47
C GLY A 121 0.02 15.29 4.53
N ALA A 122 0.43 16.48 4.98
CA ALA A 122 -0.30 17.19 6.04
C ALA A 122 -1.72 17.59 5.62
N PRO A 123 -1.97 18.23 4.45
CA PRO A 123 -3.33 18.56 4.03
C PRO A 123 -4.21 17.32 3.85
N ILE A 124 -3.68 16.25 3.26
CA ILE A 124 -4.43 14.99 3.08
C ILE A 124 -4.81 14.40 4.45
N GLY A 125 -3.85 14.33 5.38
CA GLY A 125 -4.08 13.83 6.72
C GLY A 125 -5.11 14.67 7.50
N LEU A 126 -5.02 16.00 7.41
CA LEU A 126 -5.96 16.93 8.06
C LEU A 126 -7.38 16.79 7.49
N ILE A 127 -7.53 16.71 6.16
CA ILE A 127 -8.84 16.49 5.53
C ILE A 127 -9.43 15.16 6.00
N LEU A 128 -8.64 14.10 6.01
CA LEU A 128 -9.12 12.78 6.41
C LEU A 128 -9.53 12.74 7.89
N LEU A 129 -8.75 13.41 8.75
CA LEU A 129 -9.09 13.55 10.16
C LEU A 129 -10.38 14.36 10.33
N GLU A 130 -10.57 15.43 9.58
CA GLU A 130 -11.81 16.21 9.66
C GLU A 130 -13.03 15.43 9.16
N LEU A 131 -12.89 14.66 8.10
CA LEU A 131 -13.95 13.76 7.63
C LEU A 131 -14.28 12.69 8.68
N LEU A 132 -13.28 12.18 9.40
CA LEU A 132 -13.50 11.25 10.51
C LEU A 132 -14.30 11.91 11.64
N TYR A 133 -13.88 13.09 12.09
CA TYR A 133 -14.62 13.83 13.11
C TYR A 133 -16.01 14.26 12.59
N LEU A 134 -16.15 14.58 11.31
CA LEU A 134 -17.46 14.86 10.70
C LEU A 134 -18.39 13.64 10.78
N ALA A 135 -17.90 12.45 10.44
CA ALA A 135 -18.67 11.22 10.57
C ALA A 135 -19.10 10.97 12.03
N LEU A 136 -18.18 11.18 12.98
CA LEU A 136 -18.47 11.08 14.42
C LEU A 136 -19.62 12.00 14.84
N ARG A 137 -19.66 13.22 14.29
CA ARG A 137 -20.63 14.26 14.63
C ARG A 137 -22.01 14.01 14.03
N LEU A 138 -22.06 13.52 12.79
CA LEU A 138 -23.30 13.36 12.03
C LEU A 138 -24.03 12.04 12.31
N THR A 139 -23.30 10.98 12.66
CA THR A 139 -23.83 9.61 12.60
C THR A 139 -23.86 8.88 13.94
N GLY A 140 -23.44 9.53 15.03
CA GLY A 140 -23.49 9.00 16.38
C GLY A 140 -22.80 7.64 16.46
N ASP A 141 -23.47 6.62 17.01
CA ASP A 141 -22.92 5.27 17.21
C ASP A 141 -22.52 4.55 15.91
N ALA A 142 -23.05 4.96 14.75
CA ALA A 142 -22.72 4.37 13.45
C ALA A 142 -21.46 4.98 12.78
N TRP A 143 -20.77 5.91 13.44
CA TRP A 143 -19.62 6.63 12.89
C TRP A 143 -18.52 5.72 12.32
N TRP A 144 -18.28 4.58 12.95
CA TRP A 144 -17.23 3.65 12.57
C TRP A 144 -17.53 3.00 11.20
N LEU A 145 -18.80 2.79 10.84
CA LEU A 145 -19.20 2.27 9.52
C LEU A 145 -18.88 3.27 8.43
N TRP A 146 -19.23 4.54 8.65
CA TRP A 146 -18.96 5.63 7.72
C TRP A 146 -17.46 5.91 7.59
N ALA A 147 -16.74 5.93 8.71
CA ALA A 147 -15.30 6.07 8.74
C ALA A 147 -14.60 4.91 8.02
N ALA A 148 -15.00 3.66 8.29
CA ALA A 148 -14.42 2.49 7.63
C ALA A 148 -14.70 2.47 6.13
N GLY A 149 -15.95 2.73 5.71
CA GLY A 149 -16.32 2.82 4.30
C GLY A 149 -15.57 3.94 3.56
N GLY A 150 -15.49 5.12 4.18
CA GLY A 150 -14.73 6.25 3.67
C GLY A 150 -13.23 5.97 3.57
N LEU A 151 -12.63 5.38 4.60
CA LEU A 151 -11.22 4.99 4.61
C LEU A 151 -10.92 3.89 3.59
N LEU A 152 -11.80 2.91 3.41
CA LEU A 152 -11.65 1.88 2.38
C LEU A 152 -11.67 2.50 0.99
N LEU A 153 -12.67 3.34 0.69
CA LEU A 153 -12.78 4.02 -0.59
C LEU A 153 -11.55 4.91 -0.85
N PHE A 154 -11.15 5.70 0.15
CA PHE A 154 -9.97 6.55 0.08
C PHE A 154 -8.69 5.74 -0.18
N ASN A 155 -8.48 4.61 0.50
CA ASN A 155 -7.32 3.75 0.27
C ASN A 155 -7.32 3.15 -1.14
N VAL A 156 -8.47 2.71 -1.66
CA VAL A 156 -8.56 2.20 -3.04
C VAL A 156 -8.21 3.29 -4.04
N ILE A 157 -8.77 4.50 -3.88
CA ILE A 157 -8.47 5.63 -4.75
C ILE A 157 -6.98 5.97 -4.66
N LEU A 158 -6.45 6.17 -3.45
CA LEU A 158 -5.08 6.61 -3.24
C LEU A 158 -4.07 5.56 -3.70
N SER A 159 -4.32 4.26 -3.50
CA SER A 159 -3.42 3.20 -3.98
C SER A 159 -3.29 3.16 -5.51
N ASN A 160 -4.34 3.54 -6.24
CA ASN A 160 -4.32 3.64 -7.70
C ASN A 160 -3.78 4.99 -8.20
N LEU A 161 -4.11 6.09 -7.52
CA LEU A 161 -3.69 7.44 -7.91
C LEU A 161 -2.27 7.80 -7.45
N ALA A 162 -1.78 7.26 -6.32
CA ALA A 162 -0.48 7.62 -5.76
C ALA A 162 0.69 7.36 -6.73
N PRO A 163 0.77 6.22 -7.46
CA PRO A 163 1.83 6.01 -8.45
C PRO A 163 1.82 7.03 -9.59
N VAL A 164 0.64 7.54 -9.95
CA VAL A 164 0.44 8.44 -11.11
C VAL A 164 0.55 9.91 -10.73
N LEU A 165 0.06 10.30 -9.55
CA LEU A 165 0.00 11.69 -9.11
C LEU A 165 1.10 12.05 -8.10
N ILE A 166 1.35 11.18 -7.12
CA ILE A 166 2.24 11.48 -5.99
C ILE A 166 3.68 11.17 -6.38
N MET A 167 3.95 9.97 -6.90
CA MET A 167 5.32 9.55 -7.18
C MET A 167 6.09 10.44 -8.16
N PRO A 168 5.49 10.98 -9.25
CA PRO A 168 6.21 11.90 -10.15
C PRO A 168 6.61 13.23 -9.51
N LEU A 169 5.98 13.65 -8.41
CA LEU A 169 6.37 14.86 -7.68
C LEU A 169 7.71 14.68 -6.95
N PHE A 170 8.05 13.43 -6.61
CA PHE A 170 9.31 13.07 -5.95
C PHE A 170 10.37 12.57 -6.93
N ASN A 171 9.96 11.90 -8.02
CA ASN A 171 10.87 11.21 -8.92
C ASN A 171 10.70 11.65 -10.37
N LYS A 172 11.82 11.76 -11.10
CA LYS A 172 11.81 11.97 -12.54
C LYS A 172 11.73 10.64 -13.26
N TYR A 173 10.63 10.41 -13.95
CA TYR A 173 10.49 9.27 -14.85
C TYR A 173 11.04 9.65 -16.22
N VAL A 174 12.19 9.07 -16.57
CA VAL A 174 12.78 9.20 -17.90
C VAL A 174 12.56 7.87 -18.62
N PRO A 175 11.95 7.84 -19.82
CA PRO A 175 11.84 6.61 -20.60
C PRO A 175 13.25 6.08 -20.89
N LEU A 176 13.40 4.76 -21.00
CA LEU A 176 14.69 4.17 -21.38
C LEU A 176 15.11 4.77 -22.71
N GLY A 177 16.25 5.47 -22.72
CA GLY A 177 16.77 6.12 -23.91
C GLY A 177 17.12 5.11 -25.02
N GLY A 178 17.17 5.60 -26.26
CA GLY A 178 17.45 4.77 -27.43
C GLY A 178 18.77 3.95 -27.38
N GLU A 179 19.70 4.33 -26.50
CA GLU A 179 20.95 3.60 -26.23
C GLU A 179 20.75 2.24 -25.55
N HIS A 180 19.59 2.01 -24.92
CA HIS A 180 19.28 0.76 -24.21
C HIS A 180 18.16 -0.06 -24.88
N LYS A 181 17.92 0.15 -26.18
CA LYS A 181 16.90 -0.59 -26.96
C LYS A 181 17.08 -2.11 -26.90
N ASP A 182 18.31 -2.60 -26.81
CA ASP A 182 18.58 -4.04 -26.66
C ASP A 182 18.12 -4.56 -25.28
N LEU A 183 18.35 -3.80 -24.21
CA LEU A 183 17.82 -4.13 -22.87
C LEU A 183 16.30 -4.06 -22.85
N GLU A 184 15.72 -3.06 -23.49
CA GLU A 184 14.26 -2.93 -23.64
C GLU A 184 13.68 -4.13 -24.39
N ALA A 185 14.25 -4.53 -25.52
CA ALA A 185 13.82 -5.70 -26.28
C ALA A 185 13.94 -7.01 -25.47
N ARG A 186 15.01 -7.16 -24.66
CA ARG A 186 15.21 -8.33 -23.80
C ARG A 186 14.24 -8.38 -22.61
N LEU A 187 13.81 -7.23 -22.09
CA LEU A 187 12.83 -7.15 -21.01
C LEU A 187 11.38 -7.26 -21.51
N LEU A 188 11.06 -6.66 -22.65
CA LEU A 188 9.72 -6.66 -23.23
C LEU A 188 9.40 -7.92 -24.03
N GLY A 189 10.38 -8.53 -24.69
CA GLY A 189 10.20 -9.73 -25.51
C GLY A 189 9.54 -10.90 -24.74
N PRO A 190 10.03 -11.27 -23.54
CA PRO A 190 9.39 -12.31 -22.72
C PRO A 190 7.97 -11.94 -22.25
N CYS A 191 7.71 -10.67 -21.96
CA CYS A 191 6.39 -10.19 -21.51
C CYS A 191 5.36 -10.26 -22.64
N GLN A 192 5.71 -9.77 -23.84
CA GLN A 192 4.85 -9.85 -25.03
C GLN A 192 4.55 -11.30 -25.41
N THR A 193 5.53 -12.20 -25.28
CA THR A 193 5.34 -13.62 -25.56
C THR A 193 4.34 -14.27 -24.60
N ARG A 194 4.40 -13.92 -23.31
CA ARG A 194 3.48 -14.45 -22.29
C ARG A 194 2.06 -13.93 -22.45
N GLU A 195 1.90 -12.67 -22.85
CA GLU A 195 0.60 -12.05 -23.09
C GLU A 195 -0.11 -12.74 -24.27
N HIS A 196 0.59 -12.95 -25.39
CA HIS A 196 0.08 -13.72 -26.52
C HIS A 196 -0.28 -15.16 -26.18
N GLN A 197 0.56 -15.86 -25.40
CA GLN A 197 0.26 -17.23 -24.99
C GLN A 197 -0.94 -17.34 -24.03
N SER A 198 -1.17 -16.30 -23.22
CA SER A 198 -2.32 -16.22 -22.31
C SER A 198 -3.61 -16.00 -23.08
N ALA A 199 -3.60 -15.09 -24.07
CA ALA A 199 -4.72 -14.87 -24.98
C ALA A 199 -5.06 -16.13 -25.82
N ARG A 200 -4.04 -16.82 -26.34
CA ARG A 200 -4.22 -18.07 -27.10
C ARG A 200 -4.78 -19.22 -26.25
N ARG A 201 -4.35 -19.34 -25.00
CA ARG A 201 -4.88 -20.35 -24.06
C ARG A 201 -6.35 -20.09 -23.68
N LEU A 202 -6.75 -18.84 -23.55
CA LEU A 202 -8.15 -18.46 -23.30
C LEU A 202 -9.04 -18.77 -24.51
N GLN A 203 -8.56 -18.54 -25.74
CA GLN A 203 -9.27 -18.94 -26.97
C GLN A 203 -9.43 -20.46 -27.10
N VAL A 204 -8.40 -21.26 -26.77
CA VAL A 204 -8.49 -22.74 -26.82
C VAL A 204 -9.44 -23.31 -25.75
N ARG A 205 -9.69 -22.57 -24.66
CA ARG A 205 -10.60 -22.98 -23.59
C ARG A 205 -12.06 -22.57 -23.81
N TYR A 206 -12.36 -21.74 -24.81
CA TYR A 206 -13.73 -21.42 -25.21
C TYR A 206 -14.31 -22.53 -26.11
N VAL A 207 -14.83 -23.60 -25.50
CA VAL A 207 -15.69 -24.58 -26.19
C VAL A 207 -17.14 -24.17 -25.94
N PRO A 208 -17.88 -23.71 -26.96
CA PRO A 208 -19.26 -23.27 -26.77
C PRO A 208 -20.12 -24.43 -26.25
N ALA A 209 -20.93 -24.16 -25.22
CA ALA A 209 -21.73 -25.16 -24.50
C ALA A 209 -22.69 -25.97 -25.38
N HIS A 210 -22.96 -25.53 -26.61
CA HIS A 210 -23.75 -26.28 -27.57
C HIS A 210 -23.03 -27.54 -28.11
N GLN A 211 -21.70 -27.49 -28.28
CA GLN A 211 -20.92 -28.63 -28.79
C GLN A 211 -20.71 -29.74 -27.75
N SER A 212 -20.72 -29.41 -26.45
CA SER A 212 -20.61 -30.43 -25.39
C SER A 212 -21.87 -31.28 -25.30
N ARG A 213 -23.05 -30.74 -25.63
CA ARG A 213 -24.32 -31.47 -25.69
C ARG A 213 -24.35 -32.47 -26.84
N GLN A 214 -23.86 -32.08 -28.03
CA GLN A 214 -23.77 -32.97 -29.20
C GLN A 214 -22.81 -34.14 -28.97
N ARG A 215 -21.61 -33.89 -28.40
CA ARG A 215 -20.67 -34.98 -28.05
C ARG A 215 -21.22 -35.96 -27.02
N ARG A 216 -22.15 -35.53 -26.15
CA ARG A 216 -22.82 -36.41 -25.18
C ARG A 216 -23.88 -37.28 -25.85
N ILE A 217 -24.63 -36.71 -26.79
CA ILE A 217 -25.66 -37.43 -27.58
C ILE A 217 -25.01 -38.48 -28.49
N ASP A 218 -23.91 -38.15 -29.16
CA ASP A 218 -23.20 -39.09 -30.03
C ASP A 218 -22.57 -40.26 -29.25
N ARG A 219 -22.06 -40.02 -28.05
CA ARG A 219 -21.54 -41.08 -27.18
C ARG A 219 -22.63 -42.05 -26.72
N HIS A 220 -23.82 -41.55 -26.41
CA HIS A 220 -24.96 -42.43 -26.08
C HIS A 220 -25.46 -43.22 -27.29
N ARG A 221 -25.36 -42.68 -28.51
CA ARG A 221 -25.73 -43.39 -29.74
C ARG A 221 -24.78 -44.54 -30.06
N GLN A 222 -23.47 -44.37 -29.86
CA GLN A 222 -22.47 -45.42 -30.10
C GLN A 222 -22.56 -46.60 -29.11
N HIS A 223 -22.92 -46.34 -27.85
CA HIS A 223 -23.13 -47.41 -26.87
C HIS A 223 -24.40 -48.24 -27.12
N ALA A 224 -25.42 -47.67 -27.78
CA ALA A 224 -26.66 -48.38 -28.09
C ALA A 224 -26.53 -49.38 -29.27
N SER A 225 -25.52 -49.22 -30.13
CA SER A 225 -25.29 -50.06 -31.32
C SER A 225 -24.39 -51.29 -31.09
N HIS A 226 -23.97 -51.57 -29.85
CA HIS A 226 -23.09 -52.69 -29.51
C HIS A 226 -23.70 -53.63 -28.47
N HIS A 227 -24.89 -54.14 -28.77
CA HIS A 227 -25.48 -55.26 -28.04
C HIS A 227 -25.56 -56.50 -28.94
N PRO A 228 -24.56 -57.40 -28.94
CA PRO A 228 -24.69 -58.70 -29.58
C PRO A 228 -25.46 -59.65 -28.65
N ARG A 229 -26.63 -60.12 -29.11
CA ARG A 229 -27.36 -61.24 -28.51
C ARG A 229 -26.48 -62.50 -28.56
N ARG A 230 -26.12 -63.04 -27.40
CA ARG A 230 -25.53 -64.38 -27.24
C ARG A 230 -26.59 -65.35 -26.74
N HIS A 231 -26.77 -66.45 -27.46
CA HIS A 231 -27.19 -67.77 -26.96
C HIS A 231 -26.72 -68.80 -28.01
N ALA A 232 -26.34 -70.05 -27.77
CA ALA A 232 -25.89 -70.86 -26.64
C ALA A 232 -25.88 -72.30 -27.19
N HIS A 233 -24.77 -73.05 -27.17
CA HIS A 233 -24.75 -74.52 -27.25
C HIS A 233 -23.35 -74.99 -26.82
N GLN A 234 -23.22 -75.41 -25.55
CA GLN A 234 -23.22 -76.79 -25.07
C GLN A 234 -21.92 -77.55 -25.38
N ARG A 235 -21.09 -77.72 -24.33
CA ARG A 235 -20.05 -78.75 -24.22
C ARG A 235 -20.68 -80.00 -23.59
N ILE A 236 -20.46 -81.16 -24.20
CA ILE A 236 -20.75 -82.50 -23.65
C ILE A 236 -19.44 -83.31 -23.69
N TYR A 237 -19.06 -83.76 -22.50
CA TYR A 237 -18.23 -84.88 -22.02
C TYR A 237 -17.25 -85.67 -22.93
N ALA A 238 -16.07 -85.88 -22.33
CA ALA A 238 -15.31 -87.12 -22.12
C ALA A 238 -14.72 -87.90 -23.32
N GLY A 239 -13.47 -88.36 -23.13
CA GLY A 239 -12.82 -89.40 -23.93
C GLY A 239 -11.47 -89.00 -24.45
#